data_AF-A0A7C9NK65-F1
#
_entry.id   AF-A0A7C9NK65-F1
#
_cell.length_a   1.000
_cell.length_b   1.000
_cell.length_c   1.000
_cell.angle_alpha   90.00
_cell.angle_beta   90.00
_cell.angle_gamma   90.00
#
_symmetry.space_group_name_H-M   'P 1'
#
loop_
_entity.id
_entity.type
_entity.pdbx_description
1 polymer ?
#
loop_
_entity_poly.entity_id
_entity_poly.type
_entity_poly.pdbx_seq_one_letter_code
_entity_poly.pdbx_strand_id
1 'polypeptide(L)' 'MQRAVDVWHARGGAPLVLRSPEHLARFFDDLELLDPGVVSLPQWRPDTLTDYRDREVYQYGGVAREH' A
#
# COMPACT_ATOMS: atom_id res chain seq x y z
N MET A 1 -4.16 13.19 -4.23
CA MET A 1 -4.94 12.06 -3.67
C MET A 1 -6.41 12.41 -3.48
N GLN A 2 -6.77 13.53 -2.84
CA GLN A 2 -8.18 13.91 -2.62
C GLN A 2 -9.08 13.88 -3.87
N ARG A 3 -8.64 14.44 -5.00
CA ARG A 3 -9.40 14.38 -6.27
C ARG A 3 -9.77 12.98 -6.74
N ALA A 4 -8.94 11.96 -6.45
CA ALA A 4 -9.24 10.58 -6.84
C ALA A 4 -10.38 9.99 -5.98
N VAL A 5 -10.44 10.37 -4.70
CA VAL A 5 -11.53 10.01 -3.79
C VAL A 5 -12.84 10.66 -4.23
N ASP A 6 -12.80 11.95 -4.53
CA ASP A 6 -13.98 12.71 -4.94
C ASP A 6 -14.60 12.12 -6.23
N VAL A 7 -13.77 11.75 -7.21
CA VAL A 7 -14.22 11.09 -8.46
C VAL A 7 -14.80 9.70 -8.18
N TRP A 8 -14.22 8.94 -7.27
CA TRP A 8 -14.72 7.61 -6.92
C TRP A 8 -16.08 7.66 -6.22
N HIS A 9 -16.22 8.56 -5.24
CA HIS A 9 -17.50 8.79 -4.54
C HIS A 9 -18.57 9.33 -5.50
N ALA A 10 -18.22 10.25 -6.40
CA ALA A 10 -19.16 10.80 -7.39
C ALA A 10 -19.71 9.74 -8.35
N ARG A 11 -19.00 8.61 -8.53
CA ARG A 11 -19.43 7.46 -9.35
C ARG A 11 -20.28 6.45 -8.57
N GLY A 12 -20.65 6.74 -7.32
CA GLY A 12 -21.39 5.81 -6.47
C GLY A 12 -20.55 4.63 -5.97
N GLY A 13 -19.22 4.75 -5.99
CA GLY A 13 -18.33 3.72 -5.47
C GLY A 13 -18.43 3.59 -3.94
N ALA A 14 -18.09 2.41 -3.42
CA ALA A 14 -17.96 2.18 -1.98
C ALA A 14 -16.99 3.21 -1.34
N PRO A 15 -17.12 3.56 -0.05
CA PRO A 15 -16.26 4.56 0.56
C PRO A 15 -14.75 4.28 0.37
N LEU A 16 -14.09 5.10 -0.45
CA LEU A 16 -12.63 5.05 -0.62
C LEU A 16 -11.95 5.90 0.45
N VAL A 17 -11.09 5.26 1.25
CA VAL A 17 -10.21 5.95 2.20
C VAL A 17 -8.78 5.73 1.76
N LEU A 18 -8.13 6.81 1.30
CA LEU A 18 -6.71 6.77 0.98
C LEU A 18 -5.88 6.99 2.26
N ARG A 19 -4.79 6.23 2.40
CA ARG A 19 -3.87 6.32 3.53
C ARG A 19 -2.45 6.54 3.01
N SER A 20 -1.62 7.19 3.82
CA SER A 20 -0.18 7.28 3.53
C SER A 20 0.53 5.98 3.93
N PRO A 21 1.73 5.71 3.41
CA PRO A 21 2.53 4.55 3.79
C PRO A 21 2.80 4.49 5.30
N GLU A 22 3.04 5.64 5.94
CA GLU A 22 3.28 5.75 7.38
C GLU A 22 2.02 5.37 8.17
N HIS A 23 0.83 5.75 7.70
CA HIS A 23 -0.41 5.32 8.31
C HIS A 23 -0.61 3.80 8.14
N LEU A 24 -0.29 3.27 6.95
CA LEU A 24 -0.38 1.83 6.69
C LEU A 24 0.58 1.02 7.57
N ALA A 25 1.78 1.54 7.85
CA ALA A 25 2.75 0.90 8.74
C ALA A 25 2.18 0.68 10.16
N ARG A 26 1.28 1.57 10.63
CA ARG A 26 0.66 1.45 11.96
C ARG A 26 -0.24 0.24 12.13
N PHE A 27 -0.71 -0.38 11.04
CA PHE A 27 -1.44 -1.66 11.15
C PHE A 27 -0.55 -2.82 11.61
N PHE A 28 0.77 -2.63 11.59
CA PHE A 28 1.77 -3.62 12.00
C PHE A 28 2.44 -3.29 13.34
N ASP A 29 1.97 -2.28 14.10
CA ASP A 29 2.65 -1.76 15.31
C ASP A 29 2.98 -2.85 16.36
N ASP A 30 2.18 -3.90 16.46
CA ASP A 30 2.36 -5.01 17.43
C ASP A 30 2.90 -6.31 16.79
N LEU A 31 3.40 -6.25 15.54
CA LEU A 31 3.92 -7.38 14.80
C LEU A 31 5.38 -7.13 14.38
N GLU A 32 6.10 -8.20 14.08
CA GLU A 32 7.43 -8.09 13.50
C GLU A 32 7.33 -7.84 11.99
N LEU A 33 7.39 -6.56 11.61
CA LEU A 33 7.36 -6.16 10.21
C LEU A 33 8.65 -6.60 9.48
N LEU A 34 8.48 -7.37 8.41
CA LEU A 34 9.61 -7.90 7.63
C LEU A 34 10.14 -6.86 6.64
N ASP A 35 11.45 -6.88 6.38
CA ASP A 35 12.06 -6.07 5.33
C ASP A 35 11.45 -6.37 3.95
N PRO A 36 11.16 -5.34 3.13
CA PRO A 36 11.57 -3.93 3.28
C PRO A 36 10.57 -3.01 4.03
N GLY A 37 9.62 -3.58 4.78
CA GLY A 37 8.55 -2.83 5.43
C GLY A 37 7.35 -2.60 4.52
N VAL A 38 6.65 -1.47 4.72
CA VAL A 38 5.53 -1.05 3.88
C VAL A 38 6.05 -0.21 2.72
N VAL A 39 6.00 -0.75 1.50
CA VAL A 39 6.48 -0.10 0.28
C VAL A 39 5.43 -0.19 -0.82
N SER A 40 5.65 0.49 -1.95
CA SER A 40 4.78 0.31 -3.13
C SER A 40 4.84 -1.15 -3.60
N LEU A 41 3.70 -1.74 -3.99
CA LEU A 41 3.63 -3.19 -4.26
C LEU A 41 4.71 -3.73 -5.23
N PRO A 42 5.04 -3.06 -6.36
CA PRO A 42 6.12 -3.50 -7.25
C PRO A 42 7.51 -3.55 -6.63
N GLN A 43 7.70 -2.93 -5.46
CA GLN A 43 8.98 -2.83 -4.75
C GLN A 43 9.09 -3.86 -3.62
N TRP A 44 7.99 -4.55 -3.27
CA TRP A 44 8.01 -5.54 -2.20
C TRP A 44 8.58 -6.86 -2.72
N ARG A 45 9.86 -7.12 -2.40
CA ARG A 45 10.62 -8.34 -2.80
C ARG A 45 10.36 -8.78 -4.25
N PRO A 46 10.61 -7.90 -5.24
CA PRO A 46 10.23 -8.15 -6.63
C PRO A 46 11.00 -9.32 -7.24
N ASP A 47 10.36 -9.98 -8.19
CA ASP A 47 10.93 -11.07 -8.97
C ASP A 47 11.02 -10.72 -10.48
N THR A 48 11.36 -11.70 -11.31
CA THR A 48 11.46 -11.52 -12.77
C THR A 48 10.14 -11.17 -13.44
N LEU A 49 9.01 -11.53 -12.85
CA LEU A 49 7.66 -11.32 -13.39
C LEU A 49 7.00 -10.04 -12.88
N THR A 50 7.65 -9.33 -11.95
CA THR A 50 7.10 -8.11 -11.37
C THR A 50 7.16 -6.96 -12.37
N ASP A 51 6.01 -6.38 -12.72
CA ASP A 51 5.93 -5.19 -13.56
C ASP A 51 6.08 -3.89 -12.74
N TYR A 52 6.34 -2.76 -13.41
CA TYR A 52 6.35 -1.41 -12.81
C TYR A 52 7.35 -1.16 -11.67
N ARG A 53 8.44 -1.94 -11.61
CA ARG A 53 9.51 -1.79 -10.60
C ARG A 53 10.18 -0.41 -10.60
N ASP A 54 10.07 0.34 -11.71
CA ASP A 54 10.69 1.64 -11.93
C ASP A 54 9.87 2.82 -11.36
N ARG A 55 8.67 2.57 -10.84
CA ARG A 55 7.75 3.63 -10.39
C ARG A 55 6.94 3.21 -9.17
N GLU A 56 6.52 4.19 -8.39
CA GLU A 56 5.54 3.97 -7.33
C GLU A 56 4.12 3.90 -7.90
N VAL A 57 3.33 2.98 -7.39
CA VAL A 57 1.88 2.90 -7.58
C VAL A 57 1.14 3.25 -6.28
N TYR A 58 -0.14 3.59 -6.40
CA TYR A 58 -0.98 3.96 -5.25
C TYR A 58 -1.28 2.81 -4.27
N GLN A 59 -0.89 1.59 -4.61
CA GLN A 59 -1.06 0.41 -3.79
C GLN A 59 0.24 0.11 -3.04
N TYR A 60 0.13 -0.02 -1.73
CA TYR A 60 1.24 -0.32 -0.83
C TYR A 60 1.00 -1.66 -0.15
N GLY A 61 2.08 -2.36 0.21
CA GLY A 61 2.03 -3.64 0.90
C GLY A 61 3.22 -3.83 1.83
N GLY A 62 2.99 -4.61 2.88
CA GLY A 62 3.98 -5.08 3.85
C GLY A 62 3.52 -6.43 4.42
N VAL A 63 4.47 -7.20 4.94
CA VAL A 63 4.20 -8.50 5.57
C VAL A 63 4.85 -8.49 6.94
N ALA A 64 4.12 -8.95 7.94
CA ALA A 64 4.63 -9.10 9.29
C ALA A 64 4.38 -10.50 9.83
N ARG A 65 5.20 -10.90 10.79
CA ARG A 65 5.07 -12.16 11.52
C ARG A 65 4.34 -11.91 12.84
N GLU A 66 3.35 -12.74 13.11
CA GLU A 66 2.75 -12.90 14.44
C GLU A 66 3.58 -13.92 15.25
N HIS A 67 3.73 -13.66 16.54
CA HIS A 67 4.54 -14.48 17.45
C HIS A 67 3.85 -15.80 17.82
#